data_AF-A0A9E5FGF0-F1
#
_entry.id   AF-A0A9E5FGF0-F1
#
_cell.length_a   1.000
_cell.length_b   1.000
_cell.length_c   1.000
_cell.angle_alpha   90.00
_cell.angle_beta   90.00
_cell.angle_gamma   90.00
#
_symmetry.space_group_name_H-M   'P 1'
#
loop_
_entity.id
_entity.type
_entity.pdbx_description
1 polymer ?
#
loop_
_entity_poly.entity_id
_entity_poly.type
_entity_poly.pdbx_seq_one_letter_code
_entity_poly.pdbx_strand_id
1 'polypeptide(L)'
;MIAPDIYTADTTPVSVDCSGYDGATVALAIGAGGITFTSTNKIEFKLEHSNDDSTWVAVATADMIGVTVAAGGIIRSLVAAKAAADVAFYRYQGPRLYLRLTADFGGTHATGTGISAVLIRGNPNMPVTA
;
A
#
# COMPACT_ATOMS: atom_id res chain seq x y z
N MET A 1 -0.43 -1.88 -7.41
CA MET A 1 0.89 -1.47 -6.96
C MET A 1 1.23 -0.15 -7.63
N ILE A 2 2.20 0.56 -7.06
CA ILE A 2 2.53 1.92 -7.47
C ILE A 2 3.85 1.86 -8.23
N ALA A 3 3.81 2.28 -9.50
CA ALA A 3 5.01 2.40 -10.32
C ALA A 3 5.97 3.42 -9.68
N PRO A 4 7.29 3.28 -9.87
CA PRO A 4 8.24 4.28 -9.39
C PRO A 4 8.05 5.60 -10.18
N ASP A 5 7.59 6.65 -9.50
CA ASP A 5 7.47 7.99 -10.07
C ASP A 5 7.46 9.06 -8.97
N ILE A 6 7.46 10.33 -9.38
CA ILE A 6 7.21 11.50 -8.54
C ILE A 6 5.74 11.88 -8.64
N TYR A 7 4.98 11.67 -7.56
CA TYR A 7 3.54 11.89 -7.54
C TYR A 7 3.16 13.18 -6.79
N THR A 8 2.17 13.90 -7.32
CA THR A 8 1.56 15.10 -6.71
C THR A 8 0.06 14.96 -6.45
N ALA A 9 -0.53 13.82 -6.83
CA ALA A 9 -1.95 13.52 -6.75
C ALA A 9 -2.15 12.00 -6.64
N ASP A 10 -3.39 11.58 -6.42
CA ASP A 10 -3.77 10.19 -6.24
C ASP A 10 -3.19 9.28 -7.33
N THR A 11 -2.60 8.17 -6.90
CA THR A 11 -2.11 7.16 -7.83
C THR A 11 -3.26 6.30 -8.32
N THR A 12 -3.28 5.95 -9.61
CA THR A 12 -4.16 4.88 -10.09
C THR A 12 -3.63 3.52 -9.62
N PRO A 13 -4.37 2.78 -8.78
CA PRO A 13 -3.88 1.52 -8.24
C PRO A 13 -3.95 0.42 -9.30
N VAL A 14 -2.83 -0.28 -9.51
CA VAL A 14 -2.81 -1.54 -10.28
C VAL A 14 -3.17 -2.70 -9.34
N SER A 15 -3.99 -3.66 -9.74
CA SER A 15 -4.25 -4.85 -8.93
C SER A 15 -3.16 -5.91 -9.10
N VAL A 16 -2.99 -6.76 -8.09
CA VAL A 16 -2.09 -7.92 -8.15
C VAL A 16 -2.84 -9.14 -7.65
N ASP A 17 -2.87 -10.18 -8.48
CA ASP A 17 -3.36 -11.51 -8.13
C ASP A 17 -2.35 -12.24 -7.24
N CYS A 18 -2.83 -12.71 -6.09
CA CYS A 18 -2.10 -13.50 -5.10
C CYS A 18 -2.59 -14.95 -5.03
N SER A 19 -3.38 -15.42 -6.00
CA SER A 19 -3.84 -16.80 -6.07
C SER A 19 -2.68 -17.80 -6.01
N GLY A 20 -2.85 -18.84 -5.19
CA GLY A 20 -1.82 -19.83 -4.91
C GLY A 20 -0.79 -19.41 -3.85
N TYR A 21 -1.06 -18.33 -3.12
CA TYR A 21 -0.24 -17.84 -2.01
C TYR A 21 -1.12 -17.48 -0.82
N ASP A 22 -0.72 -17.88 0.39
CA ASP A 22 -1.45 -17.60 1.64
C ASP A 22 -0.99 -16.29 2.32
N GLY A 23 -0.24 -15.45 1.61
CA GLY A 23 0.18 -14.15 2.09
C GLY A 23 0.85 -13.28 1.05
N ALA A 24 1.04 -12.01 1.39
CA ALA A 24 1.77 -11.06 0.56
C ALA A 24 2.49 -10.03 1.42
N THR A 25 3.56 -9.44 0.92
CA THR A 25 4.24 -8.31 1.54
C THR A 25 4.31 -7.15 0.56
N VAL A 26 3.79 -5.99 0.97
CA VAL A 26 3.97 -4.73 0.28
C VAL A 26 5.26 -4.09 0.77
N ALA A 27 6.24 -3.94 -0.12
CA ALA A 27 7.43 -3.13 0.12
C ALA A 27 7.17 -1.73 -0.43
N LEU A 28 7.02 -0.76 0.47
CA LEU A 28 6.70 0.63 0.16
C LEU A 28 7.96 1.48 0.34
N ALA A 29 8.50 1.97 -0.78
CA ALA A 29 9.64 2.87 -0.81
C ALA A 29 9.16 4.31 -1.03
N ILE A 30 9.58 5.22 -0.16
CA ILE A 30 9.17 6.62 -0.20
C ILE A 30 10.40 7.50 -0.04
N GLY A 31 10.64 8.39 -1.00
CA GLY A 31 11.68 9.41 -0.96
C GLY A 31 11.48 10.45 0.14
N ALA A 32 12.33 11.48 0.16
CA ALA A 32 12.03 12.67 0.96
C ALA A 32 10.72 13.32 0.49
N GLY A 33 9.96 13.90 1.41
CA GLY A 33 8.70 14.56 1.07
C GLY A 33 8.96 15.74 0.15
N GLY A 34 8.22 15.83 -0.96
CA GLY A 34 8.27 16.99 -1.86
C GLY A 34 7.78 18.28 -1.19
N ILE A 35 6.98 18.14 -0.12
CA ILE A 35 6.54 19.21 0.77
C ILE A 35 6.61 18.71 2.23
N THR A 36 6.50 19.64 3.18
CA THR A 36 6.21 19.29 4.58
C THR A 36 4.75 18.87 4.70
N PHE A 37 4.50 17.63 5.10
CA PHE A 37 3.15 17.13 5.30
C PHE A 37 2.51 17.69 6.57
N THR A 38 1.19 17.79 6.55
CA THR A 38 0.33 18.23 7.66
C THR A 38 -0.92 17.36 7.72
N SER A 39 -1.92 17.72 8.54
CA SER A 39 -3.23 17.05 8.51
C SER A 39 -4.02 17.33 7.22
N THR A 40 -3.69 18.39 6.48
CA THR A 40 -4.35 18.79 5.24
C THR A 40 -3.57 18.35 4.02
N ASN A 41 -2.28 18.70 3.96
CA ASN A 41 -1.38 18.30 2.88
C ASN A 41 -0.71 16.99 3.28
N LYS A 42 -1.27 15.86 2.83
CA LYS A 42 -0.90 14.54 3.36
C LYS A 42 -0.88 13.48 2.28
N ILE A 43 -0.27 12.34 2.59
CA ILE A 43 -0.36 11.14 1.76
C ILE A 43 -0.78 9.98 2.65
N GLU A 44 -1.87 9.31 2.31
CA GLU A 44 -2.38 8.14 3.01
C GLU A 44 -2.31 6.93 2.09
N PHE A 45 -1.60 5.89 2.52
CA PHE A 45 -1.41 4.68 1.74
C PHE A 45 -2.51 3.68 2.09
N LYS A 46 -3.46 3.51 1.16
CA LYS A 46 -4.67 2.69 1.35
C LYS A 46 -4.50 1.36 0.64
N LEU A 47 -4.52 0.29 1.41
CA LEU A 47 -4.48 -1.07 0.92
C LEU A 47 -5.92 -1.61 0.87
N GLU A 48 -6.30 -2.10 -0.29
CA GLU A 48 -7.58 -2.73 -0.53
C GLU A 48 -7.37 -4.14 -1.07
N HIS A 49 -8.34 -4.99 -0.80
CA HIS A 49 -8.37 -6.37 -1.29
C HIS A 49 -9.72 -6.73 -1.91
N SER A 50 -9.69 -7.70 -2.82
CA SER A 50 -10.84 -8.14 -3.59
C SER A 50 -10.81 -9.65 -3.85
N ASN A 51 -11.99 -10.25 -4.00
CA ASN A 51 -12.13 -11.65 -4.41
C ASN A 51 -12.22 -11.81 -5.93
N ASP A 52 -12.59 -10.75 -6.66
CA ASP A 52 -13.05 -10.80 -8.05
C ASP A 52 -12.38 -9.73 -8.94
N ASP A 53 -11.39 -9.02 -8.39
CA ASP A 53 -10.68 -7.88 -9.02
C ASP A 53 -11.58 -6.70 -9.40
N SER A 54 -12.83 -6.65 -8.89
CA SER A 54 -13.83 -5.66 -9.28
C SER A 54 -14.49 -4.98 -8.08
N THR A 55 -14.85 -5.78 -7.07
CA THR A 55 -15.41 -5.31 -5.81
C THR A 55 -14.31 -5.22 -4.78
N TRP A 56 -13.97 -3.99 -4.39
CA TRP A 56 -12.85 -3.71 -3.49
C TRP A 56 -13.34 -3.30 -2.12
N VAL A 57 -12.67 -3.82 -1.10
CA VAL A 57 -12.86 -3.33 0.27
C VAL A 57 -11.51 -3.01 0.90
N ALA A 58 -11.51 -2.09 1.85
CA ALA A 58 -10.35 -1.77 2.64
C ALA A 58 -9.92 -2.98 3.49
N VAL A 59 -8.62 -3.24 3.58
CA VAL A 59 -8.09 -4.22 4.53
C VAL A 59 -8.33 -3.76 5.97
N ALA A 60 -8.58 -4.69 6.88
CA ALA A 60 -8.65 -4.44 8.31
C ALA A 60 -7.34 -4.83 9.00
N THR A 61 -7.18 -4.42 10.26
CA THR A 61 -6.05 -4.84 11.10
C THR A 61 -5.93 -6.37 11.20
N ALA A 62 -7.06 -7.09 11.20
CA ALA A 62 -7.07 -8.55 11.25
C ALA A 62 -6.51 -9.21 9.98
N ASP A 63 -6.46 -8.50 8.86
CA ASP A 63 -5.90 -8.99 7.59
C ASP A 63 -4.39 -8.77 7.47
N MET A 64 -3.79 -8.11 8.46
CA MET A 64 -2.40 -7.64 8.42
C MET A 64 -1.60 -8.13 9.62
N ILE A 65 -0.30 -8.34 9.42
CA ILE A 65 0.61 -8.77 10.47
C ILE A 65 1.49 -7.60 10.91
N GLY A 66 1.46 -7.31 12.22
CA GLY A 66 2.40 -6.37 12.86
C GLY A 66 2.13 -4.89 12.57
N VAL A 67 0.94 -4.54 12.05
CA VAL A 67 0.52 -3.16 11.81
C VAL A 67 -0.94 -2.98 12.20
N THR A 68 -1.26 -1.85 12.83
CA THR A 68 -2.64 -1.41 13.03
C THR A 68 -3.09 -0.64 11.79
N VAL A 69 -4.17 -1.07 11.16
CA VAL A 69 -4.74 -0.41 9.98
C VAL A 69 -5.76 0.62 10.42
N ALA A 70 -5.60 1.85 9.95
CA ALA A 70 -6.56 2.92 10.18
C ALA A 70 -7.75 2.83 9.22
N ALA A 71 -8.81 3.60 9.50
CA ALA A 71 -10.06 3.59 8.74
C ALA A 71 -9.80 3.75 7.23
N GLY A 72 -10.52 2.99 6.39
CA GLY A 72 -10.34 3.03 4.94
C GLY A 72 -9.11 2.28 4.42
N GLY A 73 -8.50 1.40 5.24
CA GLY A 73 -7.41 0.52 4.80
C GLY A 73 -6.05 1.20 4.85
N ILE A 74 -5.91 2.27 5.63
CA ILE A 74 -4.70 3.08 5.67
C ILE A 74 -3.63 2.33 6.48
N ILE A 75 -2.60 1.84 5.79
CA ILE A 75 -1.45 1.13 6.39
C ILE A 75 -0.31 2.08 6.77
N ARG A 76 -0.32 3.30 6.23
CA ARG A 76 0.66 4.36 6.54
C ARG A 76 0.09 5.74 6.19
N SER A 77 0.37 6.73 7.04
CA SER A 77 0.08 8.14 6.76
C SER A 77 1.34 8.99 6.85
N LEU A 78 1.49 9.93 5.93
CA LEU A 78 2.47 11.00 5.98
C LEU A 78 1.75 12.30 6.29
N VAL A 79 1.81 12.73 7.56
CA VAL A 79 1.11 13.91 8.11
C VAL A 79 2.03 14.85 8.88
N ALA A 80 3.35 14.64 8.75
CA ALA A 80 4.40 15.42 9.38
C ALA A 80 5.65 15.45 8.49
N ALA A 81 6.66 16.23 8.86
CA ALA A 81 7.90 16.37 8.11
C ALA A 81 8.59 15.00 7.84
N LYS A 82 8.98 14.78 6.58
CA LYS A 82 9.72 13.59 6.13
C LYS A 82 10.98 14.00 5.37
N ALA A 83 12.06 14.20 6.11
CA ALA A 83 13.33 14.69 5.55
C ALA A 83 14.14 13.60 4.83
N ALA A 84 13.94 12.32 5.18
CA ALA A 84 14.70 11.20 4.65
C ALA A 84 13.83 10.20 3.91
N ALA A 85 14.42 9.53 2.93
CA ALA A 85 13.82 8.37 2.29
C ALA A 85 13.81 7.16 3.24
N ASP A 86 12.81 6.30 3.09
CA ASP A 86 12.75 5.02 3.82
C ASP A 86 11.97 3.97 3.03
N VAL A 87 12.14 2.71 3.44
CA VAL A 87 11.39 1.56 2.94
C VAL A 87 10.71 0.88 4.12
N ALA A 88 9.41 0.65 4.01
CA ALA A 88 8.62 -0.07 5.00
C ALA A 88 7.96 -1.30 4.38
N PHE A 89 7.83 -2.37 5.17
CA PHE A 89 7.23 -3.64 4.75
C PHE A 89 5.93 -3.89 5.49
N TYR A 90 4.84 -4.10 4.75
CA TYR A 90 3.51 -4.37 5.28
C TYR A 90 3.06 -5.76 4.85
N ARG A 91 2.81 -6.63 5.81
CA ARG A 91 2.50 -8.04 5.56
C ARG A 91 1.00 -8.27 5.63
N TYR A 92 0.44 -8.82 4.56
CA TYR A 92 -0.94 -9.21 4.40
C TYR A 92 -1.09 -10.72 4.58
N GLN A 93 -2.12 -11.11 5.34
CA GLN A 93 -2.56 -12.49 5.60
C GLN A 93 -4.09 -12.59 5.50
N GLY A 94 -4.74 -11.66 4.81
CA GLY A 94 -6.19 -11.67 4.64
C GLY A 94 -6.67 -12.74 3.65
N PRO A 95 -7.99 -13.00 3.61
CA PRO A 95 -8.57 -14.12 2.88
C PRO A 95 -8.77 -13.87 1.37
N ARG A 96 -8.55 -12.64 0.90
CA ARG A 96 -8.89 -12.21 -0.46
C ARG A 96 -7.69 -12.31 -1.41
N LEU A 97 -7.97 -12.61 -2.67
CA LEU A 97 -6.99 -13.01 -3.70
C LEU A 97 -6.29 -11.84 -4.38
N TYR A 98 -6.95 -10.68 -4.51
CA TYR A 98 -6.41 -9.52 -5.20
C TYR A 98 -6.08 -8.42 -4.22
N LEU A 99 -4.94 -7.76 -4.44
CA LEU A 99 -4.49 -6.62 -3.64
C LEU A 99 -4.16 -5.42 -4.52
N ARG A 100 -4.53 -4.23 -4.05
CA ARG A 100 -4.13 -2.97 -4.68
C ARG A 100 -3.80 -1.92 -3.61
N LEU A 101 -2.83 -1.07 -3.94
CA LEU A 101 -2.38 0.01 -3.06
C LEU A 101 -2.53 1.34 -3.79
N THR A 102 -3.16 2.29 -3.12
CA THR A 102 -3.33 3.67 -3.56
C THR A 102 -2.56 4.60 -2.62
N ALA A 103 -1.75 5.52 -3.15
CA ALA A 103 -1.33 6.70 -2.42
C ALA A 103 -2.41 7.77 -2.64
N ASP A 104 -3.18 8.07 -1.58
CA ASP A 104 -4.29 9.02 -1.52
C ASP A 104 -3.75 10.36 -1.01
N PHE A 105 -3.76 11.38 -1.85
CA PHE A 105 -3.21 12.71 -1.60
C PHE A 105 -4.29 13.64 -1.06
N GLY A 106 -4.05 14.19 0.13
CA GLY A 106 -4.83 15.30 0.66
C GLY A 106 -4.20 16.64 0.32
N GLY A 107 -5.02 17.64 0.00
CA GLY A 107 -4.56 19.03 -0.18
C GLY A 107 -3.82 19.27 -1.51
N THR A 108 -2.80 20.12 -1.49
CA THR A 108 -2.05 20.50 -2.71
C THR A 108 -0.55 20.30 -2.54
N HIS A 109 0.05 19.57 -3.47
CA HIS A 109 1.46 19.22 -3.47
C HIS A 109 2.18 19.91 -4.62
N ALA A 110 2.72 21.10 -4.38
CA ALA A 110 3.45 21.88 -5.38
C ALA A 110 4.75 21.21 -5.87
N THR A 111 5.27 20.27 -5.09
CA THR A 111 6.39 19.40 -5.47
C THR A 111 6.05 17.98 -5.06
N GLY A 112 6.24 17.04 -5.97
CA GLY A 112 5.84 15.66 -5.77
C GLY A 112 6.78 14.89 -4.86
N THR A 113 6.28 13.78 -4.32
CA THR A 113 7.06 12.85 -3.52
C THR A 113 7.37 11.61 -4.36
N GLY A 114 8.63 11.17 -4.36
CA GLY A 114 9.03 9.93 -5.02
C GLY A 114 8.44 8.73 -4.29
N ILE A 115 7.64 7.91 -4.96
CA ILE A 115 6.96 6.75 -4.37
C ILE A 115 7.13 5.56 -5.30
N SER A 116 7.37 4.38 -4.71
CA SER A 116 7.24 3.10 -5.38
C SER A 116 6.69 2.08 -4.39
N ALA A 117 5.82 1.18 -4.86
CA ALA A 117 5.37 0.06 -4.07
C ALA A 117 5.39 -1.21 -4.91
N VAL A 118 6.01 -2.26 -4.40
CA VAL A 118 5.98 -3.59 -5.01
C VAL A 118 5.31 -4.58 -4.07
N LEU A 119 4.62 -5.55 -4.64
CA LEU A 119 4.03 -6.66 -3.88
C LEU A 119 4.85 -7.91 -4.12
N ILE A 120 5.21 -8.56 -3.01
CA ILE A 120 5.94 -9.82 -2.98
C ILE A 120 4.96 -10.87 -2.47
N ARG A 121 4.60 -11.84 -3.31
CA ARG A 121 3.73 -12.96 -2.88
C ARG A 121 4.50 -13.86 -1.92
N GLY A 122 3.88 -14.29 -0.83
CA GLY A 122 4.50 -15.08 0.23
C GLY A 122 3.68 -16.32 0.56
N ASN A 123 4.31 -17.32 1.17
CA ASN A 123 3.67 -18.60 1.51
C ASN A 123 3.00 -19.27 0.30
N PRO A 124 3.78 -19.69 -0.72
CA PRO A 124 3.21 -20.39 -1.87
C PRO A 124 2.54 -21.71 -1.45
N ASN A 125 1.37 -21.97 -2.01
CA ASN A 125 0.60 -23.17 -1.75
C ASN A 125 1.28 -24.31 -2.50
N MET A 126 2.14 -25.05 -1.79
CA MET A 126 2.88 -26.15 -2.38
C MET A 126 1.91 -27.26 -2.80
N PRO A 127 1.99 -27.77 -4.04
CA PRO A 127 1.27 -28.98 -4.39
C PRO A 127 1.77 -30.12 -3.51
N VAL A 128 0.86 -30.85 -2.85
CA VAL A 128 1.22 -32.11 -2.18
C VAL A 128 1.76 -33.05 -3.24
N THR A 129 3.08 -33.24 -3.24
CA THR A 129 3.71 -34.24 -4.09
C THR A 129 3.47 -35.59 -3.41
N ALA A 130 2.68 -36.45 -4.03
CA ALA A 130 2.44 -37.83 -3.60
C ALA A 130 3.67 -38.71 -3.87
#